data_AF-A0A6V7QFV7-F1
#
_entry.id   AF-A0A6V7QFV7-F1
#
_cell.length_a   1.000
_cell.length_b   1.000
_cell.length_c   1.000
_cell.angle_alpha   90.00
_cell.angle_beta   90.00
_cell.angle_gamma   90.00
#
_symmetry.space_group_name_H-M   'P 1'
#
loop_
_entity.id
_entity.type
_entity.pdbx_description
1 polymer ?
#
loop_
_entity_poly.entity_id
_entity_poly.type
_entity_poly.pdbx_seq_one_letter_code
_entity_poly.pdbx_strand_id
1 'polypeptide(L)'
;MDKGYSGVAKLKQLYRDKFFGKSSEKMVEFLRSSVGIIHKNHAESITTFIKESVDEELEEENPHSEIKIANETFELRDLVEIVPEPIAKWQDVGPEHFNILDAFYAEPQRYAYTFQNYVFVTRVMQERESAGGIKPLRLMERSVFSDRMVFVRAVHEANWMNEMEISIYDSWFDPVVSSLPGLIPDGFIYLRASPDTCHKRMMLRKRAEEGGVSLDYLRGLHEKHESWLFPFQSGNHGVLSVSQLPKHMDSSLHPDIRDRVFYLEGNHLHSSIQKVPALVLDCEPNIDFSKDIEAKRQYARQVAEFFEFVKRKNSDSFGETSTDRKNTNQQVVLPYNSGVWVPQDGHLPEAALKSLHFVRV
;
A
#
# COMPACT_ATOMS: atom_id res chain seq x y z
N MET A 1 44.64 -31.36 -32.20
CA MET A 1 44.48 -29.92 -31.90
C MET A 1 43.41 -29.80 -30.83
N ASP A 2 43.83 -29.67 -29.58
CA ASP A 2 42.90 -29.55 -28.44
C ASP A 2 42.24 -28.17 -28.45
N LYS A 3 41.00 -28.12 -28.95
CA LYS A 3 40.16 -26.91 -28.93
C LYS A 3 39.29 -26.82 -27.67
N GLY A 4 39.73 -27.42 -26.56
CA GLY A 4 39.00 -27.41 -25.29
C GLY A 4 39.44 -26.24 -24.40
N TYR A 5 38.49 -25.43 -23.94
CA TYR A 5 38.73 -24.51 -22.82
C TYR A 5 38.80 -25.33 -21.53
N SER A 6 39.99 -25.46 -20.94
CA SER A 6 40.24 -26.34 -19.78
C SER A 6 39.72 -25.81 -18.44
N GLY A 7 38.97 -24.70 -18.40
CA GLY A 7 38.47 -24.13 -17.15
C GLY A 7 37.63 -22.88 -17.30
N VAL A 8 36.74 -22.66 -16.33
CA VAL A 8 35.78 -21.54 -16.24
C VAL A 8 36.48 -20.18 -16.34
N ALA A 9 37.66 -20.02 -15.73
CA ALA A 9 38.43 -18.77 -15.78
C ALA A 9 38.79 -18.31 -17.20
N LYS A 10 39.10 -19.25 -18.12
CA LYS A 10 39.41 -18.92 -19.53
C LYS A 10 38.15 -18.47 -20.29
N LEU A 11 36.99 -19.03 -19.95
CA LEU A 11 35.70 -18.63 -20.51
C LEU A 11 35.27 -17.25 -20.00
N LYS A 12 35.49 -16.97 -18.71
CA LYS A 12 35.27 -15.64 -18.11
C LYS A 12 36.13 -14.56 -18.79
N GLN A 13 37.43 -14.82 -18.97
CA GLN A 13 38.32 -13.88 -19.67
C GLN A 13 37.89 -13.65 -21.13
N LEU A 14 37.53 -14.73 -21.85
CA LEU A 14 37.03 -14.61 -23.22
C LEU A 14 35.74 -13.79 -23.29
N TYR A 15 34.85 -13.96 -22.31
CA TYR A 15 33.63 -13.16 -22.19
C TYR A 15 33.97 -11.69 -22.02
N ARG A 16 34.86 -11.34 -21.08
CA ARG A 16 35.37 -9.97 -20.88
C ARG A 16 35.92 -9.36 -22.16
N ASP A 17 36.78 -10.09 -22.86
CA ASP A 17 37.51 -9.54 -24.01
C ASP A 17 36.63 -9.37 -25.26
N LYS A 18 35.65 -10.24 -25.48
CA LYS A 18 34.94 -10.33 -26.78
C LYS A 18 33.44 -10.11 -26.71
N PHE A 19 32.81 -10.36 -25.57
CA PHE A 19 31.35 -10.47 -25.45
C PHE A 19 30.75 -9.54 -24.39
N PHE A 20 31.55 -8.95 -23.51
CA PHE A 20 31.09 -7.99 -22.51
C PHE A 20 30.34 -6.81 -23.16
N GLY A 21 29.16 -6.48 -22.63
CA GLY A 21 28.26 -5.46 -23.16
C GLY A 21 27.59 -5.79 -24.51
N LYS A 22 27.75 -7.01 -25.05
CA LYS A 22 27.11 -7.46 -26.30
C LYS A 22 25.96 -8.44 -26.00
N SER A 23 25.11 -8.68 -27.01
CA SER A 23 24.03 -9.69 -26.90
C SER A 23 24.60 -11.07 -26.56
N SER A 24 23.97 -11.74 -25.59
CA SER A 24 24.28 -13.11 -25.17
C SER A 24 24.20 -14.11 -26.32
N GLU A 25 23.41 -13.83 -27.36
CA GLU A 25 23.31 -14.67 -28.57
C GLU A 25 24.65 -14.82 -29.29
N LYS A 26 25.51 -13.79 -29.26
CA LYS A 26 26.84 -13.85 -29.91
C LYS A 26 27.79 -14.83 -29.23
N MET A 27 27.70 -14.97 -27.90
CA MET A 27 28.46 -15.96 -27.16
C MET A 27 27.88 -17.36 -27.35
N VAL A 28 26.55 -17.49 -27.35
CA VAL A 28 25.86 -18.76 -27.64
C VAL A 28 26.26 -19.28 -29.02
N GLU A 29 26.25 -18.43 -30.05
CA GLU A 29 26.71 -18.79 -31.40
C GLU A 29 28.18 -19.19 -31.42
N PHE A 30 29.06 -18.46 -30.73
CA PHE A 30 30.47 -18.80 -30.62
C PHE A 30 30.70 -20.17 -29.94
N LEU A 31 29.98 -20.46 -28.85
CA LEU A 31 30.05 -21.74 -28.15
C LEU A 31 29.57 -22.90 -29.04
N ARG A 32 28.53 -22.66 -29.85
CA ARG A 32 28.03 -23.67 -30.78
C ARG A 32 28.94 -23.88 -31.99
N SER A 33 29.50 -22.81 -32.57
CA SER A 33 30.29 -22.88 -33.81
C SER A 33 31.77 -23.21 -33.58
N SER A 34 32.36 -22.68 -32.53
CA SER A 34 33.81 -22.68 -32.32
C SER A 34 34.25 -23.64 -31.21
N VAL A 35 33.39 -23.85 -30.21
CA VAL A 35 33.62 -24.78 -29.08
C VAL A 35 32.93 -26.13 -29.30
N GLY A 36 31.92 -26.17 -30.17
CA GLY A 36 31.24 -27.41 -30.57
C GLY A 36 30.11 -27.85 -29.63
N ILE A 37 29.50 -26.92 -28.88
CA ILE A 37 28.35 -27.24 -28.03
C ILE A 37 27.11 -27.45 -28.92
N ILE A 38 26.67 -28.69 -29.05
CA ILE A 38 25.64 -29.09 -30.01
C ILE A 38 24.26 -28.54 -29.62
N HIS A 39 23.91 -28.60 -28.33
CA HIS A 39 22.61 -28.19 -27.82
C HIS A 39 22.59 -26.70 -27.44
N LYS A 40 21.66 -25.95 -28.04
CA LYS A 40 21.50 -24.49 -27.82
C LYS A 40 21.28 -24.16 -26.34
N ASN A 41 20.40 -24.89 -25.66
CA ASN A 41 20.09 -24.67 -24.24
C ASN A 41 21.33 -24.80 -23.36
N HIS A 42 22.24 -25.71 -23.71
CA HIS A 42 23.47 -25.91 -22.96
C HIS A 42 24.44 -24.73 -23.15
N ALA A 43 24.54 -24.21 -24.37
CA ALA A 43 25.31 -23.00 -24.67
C ALA A 43 24.69 -21.74 -24.02
N GLU A 44 23.37 -21.66 -23.92
CA GLU A 44 22.65 -20.61 -23.20
C GLU A 44 22.94 -20.66 -21.71
N SER A 45 22.79 -21.83 -21.05
CA SER A 45 23.10 -21.98 -19.63
C SER A 45 24.55 -21.62 -19.30
N ILE A 46 25.51 -22.03 -20.13
CA ILE A 46 26.92 -21.68 -19.95
C ILE A 46 27.15 -20.17 -20.15
N THR A 47 26.49 -19.57 -21.15
CA THR A 47 26.58 -18.12 -21.38
C THR A 47 26.01 -17.33 -20.21
N THR A 48 24.86 -17.74 -19.68
CA THR A 48 24.23 -17.13 -18.51
C THR A 48 25.13 -17.24 -17.29
N PHE A 49 25.63 -18.43 -16.97
CA PHE A 49 26.51 -18.66 -15.83
C PHE A 49 27.82 -17.83 -15.92
N ILE A 50 28.44 -17.77 -17.10
CA ILE A 50 29.67 -16.99 -17.28
C ILE A 50 29.39 -15.49 -17.19
N LYS A 51 28.26 -15.03 -17.73
CA LYS A 51 27.84 -13.63 -17.63
C LYS A 51 27.62 -13.23 -16.18
N GLU A 52 26.76 -13.96 -15.47
CA GLU A 52 26.45 -13.70 -14.05
C GLU A 52 27.72 -13.70 -13.20
N SER A 53 28.59 -14.68 -13.39
CA SER A 53 29.80 -14.79 -12.58
C SER A 53 30.92 -13.81 -12.97
N VAL A 54 30.87 -13.19 -14.16
CA VAL A 54 31.75 -12.07 -14.53
C VAL A 54 31.18 -10.75 -14.02
N ASP A 55 29.86 -10.59 -14.10
CA ASP A 55 29.15 -9.42 -13.60
C ASP A 55 29.34 -9.33 -12.07
N GLU A 56 29.23 -10.44 -11.32
CA GLU A 56 29.56 -10.54 -9.88
C GLU A 56 31.03 -10.14 -9.57
N GLU A 57 31.99 -10.61 -10.36
CA GLU A 57 33.41 -10.25 -10.17
C GLU A 57 33.69 -8.76 -10.48
N LEU A 58 32.95 -8.16 -11.41
CA LEU A 58 33.04 -6.73 -11.71
C LEU A 58 32.33 -5.86 -10.66
N GLU A 59 31.30 -6.42 -10.01
CA GLU A 59 30.63 -5.81 -8.86
C GLU A 59 31.55 -5.72 -7.62
N GLU A 60 32.47 -6.68 -7.44
CA GLU A 60 33.51 -6.61 -6.41
C GLU A 60 34.62 -5.58 -6.71
N GLU A 61 34.90 -5.29 -8.00
CA GLU A 61 36.01 -4.40 -8.41
C GLU A 61 35.63 -2.93 -8.61
N ASN A 62 34.34 -2.56 -8.76
CA ASN A 62 33.95 -1.16 -9.02
C ASN A 62 32.66 -0.71 -8.29
N PRO A 63 32.77 -0.28 -7.02
CA PRO A 63 31.61 -0.08 -6.12
C PRO A 63 30.79 1.21 -6.32
N HIS A 64 30.88 1.94 -7.44
CA HIS A 64 30.58 3.39 -7.43
C HIS A 64 29.56 3.99 -8.41
N SER A 65 28.71 3.26 -9.13
CA SER A 65 27.53 3.95 -9.73
C SER A 65 26.31 3.11 -10.07
N GLU A 66 26.46 1.89 -10.58
CA GLU A 66 25.31 1.07 -10.98
C GLU A 66 24.79 0.14 -9.87
N ILE A 67 25.69 -0.30 -8.98
CA ILE A 67 25.42 -1.16 -7.82
C ILE A 67 24.49 -0.49 -6.80
N LYS A 68 24.56 0.84 -6.65
CA LYS A 68 23.70 1.55 -5.70
C LYS A 68 22.22 1.38 -6.02
N ILE A 69 21.87 1.31 -7.30
CA ILE A 69 20.47 1.32 -7.75
C ILE A 69 19.90 -0.10 -7.83
N ALA A 70 20.70 -1.08 -8.24
CA ALA A 70 20.31 -2.48 -8.15
C ALA A 70 20.14 -2.90 -6.68
N ASN A 71 21.08 -2.53 -5.80
CA ASN A 71 20.99 -2.85 -4.37
C ASN A 71 19.86 -2.10 -3.66
N GLU A 72 19.62 -0.80 -3.92
CA GLU A 72 18.50 -0.07 -3.28
C GLU A 72 17.12 -0.65 -3.66
N THR A 73 16.95 -1.16 -4.89
CA THR A 73 15.67 -1.76 -5.33
C THR A 73 15.55 -3.24 -4.96
N PHE A 74 16.68 -3.94 -4.83
CA PHE A 74 16.77 -5.33 -4.38
C PHE A 74 16.56 -5.43 -2.86
N GLU A 75 17.10 -4.50 -2.07
CA GLU A 75 16.86 -4.40 -0.62
C GLU A 75 15.37 -4.13 -0.29
N LEU A 76 14.72 -3.21 -1.00
CA LEU A 76 13.32 -2.85 -0.73
C LEU A 76 12.34 -4.02 -0.94
N ARG A 77 12.52 -4.82 -2.00
CA ARG A 77 11.63 -5.95 -2.29
C ARG A 77 11.76 -7.05 -1.27
N ASP A 78 12.94 -7.25 -0.71
CA ASP A 78 13.18 -8.28 0.31
C ASP A 78 12.74 -7.81 1.70
N LEU A 79 12.70 -6.49 1.92
CA LEU A 79 12.27 -5.88 3.18
C LEU A 79 10.76 -5.56 3.26
N VAL A 80 10.06 -5.44 2.13
CA VAL A 80 8.66 -5.00 2.08
C VAL A 80 7.69 -6.14 1.70
N GLU A 81 6.70 -6.35 2.54
CA GLU A 81 5.48 -7.07 2.23
C GLU A 81 4.45 -6.11 1.64
N ILE A 82 3.99 -6.39 0.41
CA ILE A 82 2.98 -5.59 -0.26
C ILE A 82 1.61 -6.18 0.07
N VAL A 83 0.74 -5.38 0.66
CA VAL A 83 -0.66 -5.74 0.98
C VAL A 83 -1.58 -4.95 0.06
N PRO A 84 -1.97 -5.50 -1.10
CA PRO A 84 -2.82 -4.80 -2.06
C PRO A 84 -4.26 -4.68 -1.56
N GLU A 85 -5.07 -3.88 -2.24
CA GLU A 85 -6.51 -3.80 -1.99
C GLU A 85 -7.19 -5.17 -2.23
N PRO A 86 -8.06 -5.65 -1.32
CA PRO A 86 -8.67 -6.97 -1.43
C PRO A 86 -9.85 -6.99 -2.41
N ILE A 87 -9.66 -6.44 -3.62
CA ILE A 87 -10.70 -6.32 -4.65
C ILE A 87 -11.37 -7.66 -4.94
N ALA A 88 -10.59 -8.75 -4.99
CA ALA A 88 -11.11 -10.10 -5.20
C ALA A 88 -12.12 -10.51 -4.11
N LYS A 89 -11.90 -10.12 -2.84
CA LYS A 89 -12.86 -10.39 -1.76
C LYS A 89 -14.16 -9.58 -1.96
N TRP A 90 -14.10 -8.42 -2.60
CA TRP A 90 -15.27 -7.55 -2.85
C TRP A 90 -16.05 -7.95 -4.11
N GLN A 91 -15.39 -8.59 -5.07
CA GLN A 91 -16.03 -9.10 -6.28
C GLN A 91 -16.67 -10.47 -6.08
N ASP A 92 -16.27 -11.19 -5.03
CA ASP A 92 -16.72 -12.55 -4.76
C ASP A 92 -17.01 -12.76 -3.26
N VAL A 93 -18.24 -12.44 -2.84
CA VAL A 93 -18.68 -12.52 -1.44
C VAL A 93 -19.63 -13.70 -1.23
N GLY A 94 -19.23 -14.60 -0.32
CA GLY A 94 -20.08 -15.69 0.16
C GLY A 94 -20.28 -16.83 -0.85
N PRO A 95 -21.03 -17.87 -0.49
CA PRO A 95 -21.22 -19.06 -1.33
C PRO A 95 -22.02 -18.79 -2.61
N GLU A 96 -22.75 -17.66 -2.67
CA GLU A 96 -23.56 -17.26 -3.83
C GLU A 96 -22.78 -16.32 -4.79
N HIS A 97 -21.49 -16.06 -4.52
CA HIS A 97 -20.59 -15.29 -5.38
C HIS A 97 -21.09 -13.87 -5.72
N PHE A 98 -21.51 -13.12 -4.70
CA PHE A 98 -21.98 -11.74 -4.90
C PHE A 98 -20.82 -10.76 -5.17
N ASN A 99 -20.98 -9.90 -6.17
CA ASN A 99 -20.08 -8.77 -6.43
C ASN A 99 -20.61 -7.50 -5.75
N ILE A 100 -20.16 -7.23 -4.51
CA ILE A 100 -20.62 -6.05 -3.76
C ILE A 100 -20.02 -4.74 -4.31
N LEU A 101 -18.88 -4.80 -5.00
CA LEU A 101 -18.30 -3.65 -5.67
C LEU A 101 -19.19 -3.16 -6.83
N ASP A 102 -19.65 -4.10 -7.66
CA ASP A 102 -20.60 -3.82 -8.74
C ASP A 102 -21.95 -3.34 -8.18
N ALA A 103 -22.48 -4.00 -7.14
CA ALA A 103 -23.71 -3.58 -6.47
C ALA A 103 -23.63 -2.15 -5.93
N PHE A 104 -22.49 -1.75 -5.36
CA PHE A 104 -22.26 -0.38 -4.92
C PHE A 104 -22.31 0.64 -6.06
N TYR A 105 -21.64 0.37 -7.19
CA TYR A 105 -21.66 1.30 -8.32
C TYR A 105 -22.99 1.31 -9.08
N ALA A 106 -23.74 0.21 -9.05
CA ALA A 106 -25.08 0.11 -9.64
C ALA A 106 -26.14 0.84 -8.82
N GLU A 107 -26.16 0.66 -7.49
CA GLU A 107 -27.14 1.27 -6.58
C GLU A 107 -26.47 1.84 -5.30
N PRO A 108 -25.74 2.97 -5.41
CA PRO A 108 -24.96 3.51 -4.29
C PRO A 108 -25.81 3.80 -3.04
N GLN A 109 -27.04 4.29 -3.21
CA GLN A 109 -27.94 4.60 -2.09
C GLN A 109 -28.33 3.37 -1.26
N ARG A 110 -28.37 2.18 -1.86
CA ARG A 110 -28.72 0.93 -1.17
C ARG A 110 -27.49 0.28 -0.54
N TYR A 111 -26.36 0.33 -1.24
CA TYR A 111 -25.19 -0.48 -0.92
C TYR A 111 -24.02 0.30 -0.33
N ALA A 112 -24.06 1.64 -0.25
CA ALA A 112 -22.97 2.45 0.31
C ALA A 112 -22.59 1.98 1.72
N TYR A 113 -23.54 1.92 2.65
CA TYR A 113 -23.24 1.47 4.01
C TYR A 113 -22.70 0.04 4.04
N THR A 114 -23.35 -0.89 3.33
CA THR A 114 -22.94 -2.31 3.30
C THR A 114 -21.53 -2.47 2.73
N PHE A 115 -21.23 -1.78 1.63
CA PHE A 115 -19.92 -1.83 0.97
C PHE A 115 -18.83 -1.21 1.86
N GLN A 116 -19.04 -0.01 2.40
CA GLN A 116 -18.05 0.64 3.26
C GLN A 116 -17.75 -0.17 4.54
N ASN A 117 -18.75 -0.81 5.14
CA ASN A 117 -18.53 -1.72 6.28
C ASN A 117 -17.72 -2.95 5.87
N TYR A 118 -18.03 -3.54 4.72
CA TYR A 118 -17.29 -4.71 4.26
C TYR A 118 -15.84 -4.37 3.90
N VAL A 119 -15.60 -3.21 3.29
CA VAL A 119 -14.25 -2.65 3.10
C VAL A 119 -13.51 -2.60 4.43
N PHE A 120 -14.09 -1.96 5.46
CA PHE A 120 -13.48 -1.88 6.79
C PHE A 120 -13.16 -3.27 7.38
N VAL A 121 -14.11 -4.22 7.33
CA VAL A 121 -13.90 -5.59 7.81
C VAL A 121 -12.75 -6.27 7.07
N THR A 122 -12.70 -6.15 5.74
CA THR A 122 -11.60 -6.76 4.96
C THR A 122 -10.25 -6.14 5.28
N ARG A 123 -10.17 -4.84 5.63
CA ARG A 123 -8.92 -4.21 6.10
C ARG A 123 -8.47 -4.73 7.46
N VAL A 124 -9.41 -4.93 8.39
CA VAL A 124 -9.13 -5.55 9.69
C VAL A 124 -8.61 -6.98 9.51
N MET A 125 -9.21 -7.75 8.61
CA MET A 125 -8.71 -9.09 8.28
C MET A 125 -7.33 -9.06 7.65
N GLN A 126 -7.06 -8.13 6.72
CA GLN A 126 -5.73 -7.97 6.10
C GLN A 126 -4.65 -7.60 7.11
N GLU A 127 -4.96 -6.74 8.07
CA GLU A 127 -4.05 -6.40 9.16
C GLU A 127 -3.68 -7.67 9.94
N ARG A 128 -4.66 -8.47 10.34
CA ARG A 128 -4.45 -9.72 11.08
C ARG A 128 -3.69 -10.77 10.28
N GLU A 129 -4.00 -10.91 8.99
CA GLU A 129 -3.36 -11.86 8.06
C GLU A 129 -1.89 -11.48 7.81
N SER A 130 -1.59 -10.19 7.67
CA SER A 130 -0.23 -9.68 7.41
C SER A 130 0.60 -9.41 8.68
N ALA A 131 0.00 -9.35 9.86
CA ALA A 131 0.71 -9.09 11.12
C ALA A 131 1.77 -10.16 11.46
N GLY A 132 1.63 -11.37 10.92
CA GLY A 132 2.60 -12.46 11.05
C GLY A 132 3.67 -12.51 9.96
N GLY A 133 3.74 -11.49 9.10
CA GLY A 133 4.71 -11.40 8.01
C GLY A 133 6.17 -11.55 8.47
N ILE A 134 6.98 -12.21 7.67
CA ILE A 134 8.42 -12.40 7.94
C ILE A 134 9.18 -11.09 7.66
N LYS A 135 8.64 -10.25 6.78
CA LYS A 135 9.30 -9.03 6.33
C LYS A 135 9.12 -7.91 7.34
N PRO A 136 10.16 -7.08 7.55
CA PRO A 136 10.13 -6.02 8.56
C PRO A 136 9.19 -4.86 8.21
N LEU A 137 8.77 -4.71 6.95
CA LEU A 137 7.94 -3.59 6.50
C LEU A 137 6.68 -4.10 5.79
N ARG A 138 5.55 -3.41 6.01
CA ARG A 138 4.30 -3.63 5.28
C ARG A 138 3.92 -2.37 4.53
N LEU A 139 3.73 -2.49 3.21
CA LEU A 139 3.20 -1.44 2.36
C LEU A 139 1.76 -1.79 2.01
N MET A 140 0.81 -1.04 2.58
CA MET A 140 -0.62 -1.29 2.39
C MET A 140 -1.22 -0.33 1.36
N GLU A 141 -2.02 -0.87 0.45
CA GLU A 141 -2.85 -0.07 -0.45
C GLU A 141 -4.11 0.39 0.30
N ARG A 142 -4.16 1.70 0.62
CA ARG A 142 -5.13 2.38 1.50
C ARG A 142 -5.05 1.94 2.96
N SER A 143 -5.59 2.78 3.84
CA SER A 143 -5.75 2.50 5.26
C SER A 143 -7.20 2.64 5.69
N VAL A 144 -7.55 2.08 6.85
CA VAL A 144 -8.87 2.29 7.46
C VAL A 144 -9.19 3.78 7.68
N PHE A 145 -8.15 4.62 7.82
CA PHE A 145 -8.31 6.08 7.92
C PHE A 145 -8.70 6.70 6.59
N SER A 146 -8.11 6.28 5.47
CA SER A 146 -8.58 6.78 4.15
C SER A 146 -10.00 6.34 3.86
N ASP A 147 -10.38 5.11 4.27
CA ASP A 147 -11.75 4.62 4.10
C ASP A 147 -12.73 5.48 4.89
N ARG A 148 -12.45 5.74 6.17
CA ARG A 148 -13.30 6.57 7.04
C ARG A 148 -13.32 8.06 6.68
N MET A 149 -12.16 8.65 6.44
CA MET A 149 -11.99 10.10 6.29
C MET A 149 -12.28 10.59 4.87
N VAL A 150 -12.23 9.70 3.87
CA VAL A 150 -12.54 10.05 2.48
C VAL A 150 -13.82 9.37 2.02
N PHE A 151 -13.85 8.03 1.97
CA PHE A 151 -14.93 7.31 1.28
C PHE A 151 -16.24 7.31 2.06
N VAL A 152 -16.20 6.99 3.36
CA VAL A 152 -17.37 7.05 4.24
C VAL A 152 -17.94 8.47 4.29
N ARG A 153 -17.07 9.49 4.42
CA ARG A 153 -17.49 10.90 4.35
C ARG A 153 -18.09 11.27 2.99
N ALA A 154 -17.53 10.77 1.88
CA ALA A 154 -18.08 11.01 0.55
C ALA A 154 -19.48 10.44 0.37
N VAL A 155 -19.71 9.19 0.79
CA VAL A 155 -21.04 8.57 0.63
C VAL A 155 -22.07 9.16 1.60
N HIS A 156 -21.64 9.62 2.78
CA HIS A 156 -22.50 10.33 3.74
C HIS A 156 -22.89 11.71 3.23
N GLU A 157 -21.94 12.53 2.79
CA GLU A 157 -22.22 13.86 2.22
C GLU A 157 -23.04 13.79 0.91
N ALA A 158 -22.95 12.67 0.18
CA ALA A 158 -23.79 12.39 -1.00
C ALA A 158 -25.21 11.89 -0.65
N ASN A 159 -25.56 11.77 0.65
CA ASN A 159 -26.81 11.19 1.16
C ASN A 159 -27.05 9.73 0.72
N TRP A 160 -25.99 8.96 0.47
CA TRP A 160 -26.08 7.52 0.22
C TRP A 160 -25.92 6.69 1.51
N MET A 161 -25.39 7.32 2.56
CA MET A 161 -25.32 6.78 3.91
C MET A 161 -25.97 7.81 4.83
N ASN A 162 -26.94 7.39 5.65
CA ASN A 162 -27.67 8.30 6.54
C ASN A 162 -26.98 8.46 7.92
N GLU A 163 -27.50 9.35 8.76
CA GLU A 163 -26.96 9.64 10.11
C GLU A 163 -26.89 8.40 11.02
N MET A 164 -27.88 7.50 10.94
CA MET A 164 -27.88 6.27 11.73
C MET A 164 -26.75 5.35 11.28
N GLU A 165 -26.59 5.18 9.96
CA GLU A 165 -25.57 4.32 9.37
C GLU A 165 -24.16 4.81 9.65
N ILE A 166 -23.87 6.11 9.51
CA ILE A 166 -22.56 6.66 9.87
C ILE A 166 -22.30 6.55 11.37
N SER A 167 -23.30 6.76 12.22
CA SER A 167 -23.17 6.59 13.68
C SER A 167 -22.84 5.15 14.05
N ILE A 168 -23.45 4.17 13.36
CA ILE A 168 -23.10 2.75 13.56
C ILE A 168 -21.67 2.51 13.08
N TYR A 169 -21.28 3.00 11.90
CA TYR A 169 -19.89 2.85 11.41
C TYR A 169 -18.87 3.37 12.45
N ASP A 170 -19.11 4.57 12.99
CA ASP A 170 -18.26 5.20 13.99
C ASP A 170 -18.19 4.42 15.30
N SER A 171 -19.30 3.81 15.72
CA SER A 171 -19.35 2.99 16.93
C SER A 171 -18.42 1.76 16.88
N TRP A 172 -18.04 1.31 15.68
CA TRP A 172 -17.08 0.22 15.48
C TRP A 172 -15.68 0.73 15.16
N PHE A 173 -15.57 1.83 14.43
CA PHE A 173 -14.29 2.36 13.95
C PHE A 173 -13.32 2.67 15.10
N ASP A 174 -13.71 3.54 16.04
CA ASP A 174 -12.81 3.99 17.11
C ASP A 174 -12.38 2.84 18.05
N PRO A 175 -13.28 1.95 18.51
CA PRO A 175 -12.88 0.83 19.38
C PRO A 175 -11.95 -0.17 18.68
N VAL A 176 -12.19 -0.46 17.40
CA VAL A 176 -11.37 -1.41 16.63
C VAL A 176 -9.98 -0.84 16.39
N VAL A 177 -9.88 0.42 15.94
CA VAL A 177 -8.59 1.10 15.75
C VAL A 177 -7.81 1.18 17.07
N SER A 178 -8.49 1.45 18.18
CA SER A 178 -7.86 1.50 19.51
C SER A 178 -7.37 0.13 20.00
N SER A 179 -8.04 -0.95 19.59
CA SER A 179 -7.70 -2.32 20.01
C SER A 179 -6.64 -2.97 19.12
N LEU A 180 -6.48 -2.50 17.89
CA LEU A 180 -5.57 -3.06 16.88
C LEU A 180 -4.58 -1.98 16.40
N PRO A 181 -3.47 -1.75 17.13
CA PRO A 181 -2.51 -0.71 16.77
C PRO A 181 -1.86 -0.94 15.39
N GLY A 182 -1.83 -2.18 14.90
CA GLY A 182 -1.34 -2.50 13.56
C GLY A 182 -2.17 -1.90 12.41
N LEU A 183 -3.36 -1.36 12.69
CA LEU A 183 -4.17 -0.58 11.74
C LEU A 183 -3.70 0.87 11.60
N ILE A 184 -2.91 1.37 12.55
CA ILE A 184 -2.40 2.74 12.57
C ILE A 184 -1.11 2.78 11.76
N PRO A 185 -1.06 3.47 10.60
CA PRO A 185 0.16 3.53 9.80
C PRO A 185 1.25 4.34 10.49
N ASP A 186 2.49 3.86 10.43
CA ASP A 186 3.68 4.62 10.86
C ASP A 186 4.00 5.81 9.93
N GLY A 187 3.48 5.77 8.70
CA GLY A 187 3.62 6.84 7.72
C GLY A 187 2.62 6.67 6.58
N PHE A 188 2.29 7.78 5.92
CA PHE A 188 1.43 7.81 4.74
C PHE A 188 2.21 8.16 3.48
N ILE A 189 1.84 7.56 2.35
CA ILE A 189 2.31 7.97 1.03
C ILE A 189 1.08 8.41 0.22
N TYR A 190 0.99 9.70 -0.07
CA TYR A 190 -0.08 10.27 -0.86
C TYR A 190 0.35 10.47 -2.32
N LEU A 191 -0.23 9.66 -3.19
CA LEU A 191 -0.05 9.75 -4.64
C LEU A 191 -1.00 10.82 -5.19
N ARG A 192 -0.51 12.05 -5.32
CA ARG A 192 -1.32 13.21 -5.70
C ARG A 192 -1.39 13.32 -7.22
N ALA A 193 -2.60 13.35 -7.78
CA ALA A 193 -2.86 13.64 -9.19
C ALA A 193 -4.21 14.35 -9.33
N SER A 194 -4.36 15.13 -10.40
CA SER A 194 -5.59 15.86 -10.69
C SER A 194 -6.76 14.91 -10.98
N PRO A 195 -8.00 15.32 -10.67
CA PRO A 195 -9.20 14.55 -11.03
C PRO A 195 -9.25 14.18 -12.51
N ASP A 196 -8.85 15.09 -13.40
CA ASP A 196 -8.79 14.86 -14.84
C ASP A 196 -7.79 13.75 -15.22
N THR A 197 -6.60 13.75 -14.61
CA THR A 197 -5.60 12.71 -14.82
C THR A 197 -6.08 11.36 -14.28
N CYS A 198 -6.65 11.34 -13.07
CA CYS A 198 -7.26 10.14 -12.49
C CYS A 198 -8.38 9.57 -13.36
N HIS A 199 -9.28 10.43 -13.86
CA HIS A 199 -10.37 10.03 -14.74
C HIS A 199 -9.85 9.43 -16.05
N LYS A 200 -8.87 10.07 -16.69
CA LYS A 200 -8.22 9.52 -17.91
C LYS A 200 -7.63 8.14 -17.66
N ARG A 201 -6.91 7.93 -16.55
CA ARG A 201 -6.30 6.64 -16.18
C ARG A 201 -7.35 5.57 -15.86
N MET A 202 -8.42 5.93 -15.17
CA MET A 202 -9.55 5.05 -14.88
C MET A 202 -10.19 4.55 -16.18
N MET A 203 -10.44 5.45 -17.14
CA MET A 203 -11.00 5.08 -18.46
C MET A 203 -10.06 4.20 -19.29
N LEU A 204 -8.74 4.34 -19.14
CA LEU A 204 -7.76 3.45 -19.78
C LEU A 204 -7.73 2.05 -19.13
N ARG A 205 -7.92 1.99 -17.81
CA ARG A 205 -7.96 0.73 -17.04
C ARG A 205 -9.17 -0.14 -17.38
N LYS A 206 -10.30 0.47 -17.75
CA LYS A 206 -11.52 -0.21 -18.23
C LYS A 206 -12.03 -1.33 -17.30
N ARG A 207 -12.06 -1.09 -15.99
CA ARG A 207 -12.82 -1.97 -15.08
C ARG A 207 -14.31 -1.79 -15.36
N ALA A 208 -15.05 -2.90 -15.36
CA ALA A 208 -16.45 -2.91 -15.76
C ALA A 208 -17.31 -2.10 -14.77
N GLU A 209 -17.05 -2.27 -13.48
CA GLU A 209 -17.79 -1.66 -12.37
C GLU A 209 -17.59 -0.13 -12.31
N GLU A 210 -16.43 0.36 -12.78
CA GLU A 210 -16.07 1.79 -12.71
C GLU A 210 -16.61 2.60 -13.90
N GLY A 211 -17.30 1.97 -14.86
CA GLY A 211 -17.75 2.62 -16.09
C GLY A 211 -18.73 3.78 -15.89
N GLY A 212 -19.43 3.82 -14.75
CA GLY A 212 -20.37 4.89 -14.37
C GLY A 212 -19.76 6.02 -13.54
N VAL A 213 -18.47 5.95 -13.19
CA VAL A 213 -17.86 6.93 -12.29
C VAL A 213 -17.65 8.27 -13.00
N SER A 214 -18.27 9.33 -12.48
CA SER A 214 -18.19 10.68 -13.06
C SER A 214 -16.92 11.44 -12.64
N LEU A 215 -16.50 12.39 -13.46
CA LEU A 215 -15.42 13.31 -13.13
C LEU A 215 -15.74 14.14 -11.86
N ASP A 216 -17.00 14.54 -11.67
CA ASP A 216 -17.40 15.33 -10.50
C ASP A 216 -17.30 14.52 -9.21
N TYR A 217 -17.62 13.22 -9.26
CA TYR A 217 -17.37 12.32 -8.13
C TYR A 217 -15.87 12.25 -7.80
N LEU A 218 -15.01 12.13 -8.82
CA LEU A 218 -13.55 12.13 -8.62
C LEU A 218 -13.02 13.48 -8.07
N ARG A 219 -13.60 14.61 -8.49
CA ARG A 219 -13.28 15.93 -7.90
C ARG A 219 -13.64 15.96 -6.43
N GLY A 220 -14.83 15.50 -6.06
CA GLY A 220 -15.25 15.41 -4.66
C GLY A 220 -14.35 14.51 -3.80
N LEU A 221 -13.89 13.37 -4.36
CA LEU A 221 -12.92 12.52 -3.68
C LEU A 221 -11.55 13.20 -3.54
N HIS A 222 -11.07 13.89 -4.57
CA HIS A 222 -9.81 14.62 -4.52
C HIS A 222 -9.84 15.69 -3.42
N GLU A 223 -10.87 16.53 -3.40
CA GLU A 223 -11.03 17.57 -2.37
C GLU A 223 -11.06 17.00 -0.95
N LYS A 224 -11.64 15.81 -0.76
CA LYS A 224 -11.65 15.11 0.53
C LYS A 224 -10.27 14.61 0.95
N HIS A 225 -9.48 14.06 0.02
CA HIS A 225 -8.09 13.69 0.32
C HIS A 225 -7.26 14.92 0.67
N GLU A 226 -7.39 16.00 -0.11
CA GLU A 226 -6.68 17.26 0.13
C GLU A 226 -7.05 17.87 1.49
N SER A 227 -8.35 17.94 1.80
CA SER A 227 -8.85 18.49 3.08
C SER A 227 -8.49 17.61 4.28
N TRP A 228 -8.39 16.29 4.07
CA TRP A 228 -7.99 15.36 5.12
C TRP A 228 -6.49 15.53 5.44
N LEU A 229 -5.64 15.49 4.41
CA LEU A 229 -4.19 15.46 4.58
C LEU A 229 -3.61 16.85 4.88
N PHE A 230 -4.13 17.91 4.27
CA PHE A 230 -3.59 19.26 4.45
C PHE A 230 -4.54 20.11 5.33
N PRO A 231 -4.02 20.80 6.35
CA PRO A 231 -4.83 21.72 7.14
C PRO A 231 -5.31 22.88 6.26
N PHE A 232 -6.58 23.26 6.44
CA PHE A 232 -7.12 24.48 5.83
C PHE A 232 -6.29 25.69 6.27
N GLN A 233 -5.67 26.40 5.32
CA GLN A 233 -5.25 27.78 5.57
C GLN A 233 -6.52 28.61 5.71
N SER A 234 -6.90 28.95 6.93
CA SER A 234 -7.97 29.91 7.22
C SER A 234 -7.60 31.29 6.67
N GLY A 235 -7.83 31.49 5.38
CA GLY A 235 -7.47 32.72 4.65
C GLY A 235 -8.28 32.86 3.35
N ASN A 236 -9.51 33.34 3.50
CA ASN A 236 -10.35 34.04 2.51
C ASN A 236 -10.46 33.55 1.05
N HIS A 237 -11.71 33.22 0.70
CA HIS A 237 -12.36 33.22 -0.62
C HIS A 237 -12.10 32.06 -1.60
N GLY A 238 -13.23 31.51 -2.08
CA GLY A 238 -13.31 30.38 -2.98
C GLY A 238 -12.57 30.59 -4.29
N VAL A 239 -11.48 29.86 -4.43
CA VAL A 239 -10.87 29.36 -5.66
C VAL A 239 -10.22 28.04 -5.23
N LEU A 240 -10.28 27.02 -6.08
CA LEU A 240 -9.60 25.72 -5.94
C LEU A 240 -8.17 25.92 -5.38
N SER A 241 -8.03 25.84 -4.06
CA SER A 241 -6.77 26.16 -3.40
C SER A 241 -5.94 24.90 -3.41
N VAL A 242 -4.90 24.91 -4.26
CA VAL A 242 -3.82 23.93 -4.17
C VAL A 242 -3.24 24.07 -2.77
N SER A 243 -3.56 23.11 -1.91
CA SER A 243 -3.03 23.00 -0.56
C SER A 243 -1.50 23.12 -0.64
N GLN A 244 -0.95 24.22 -0.12
CA GLN A 244 0.49 24.41 -0.03
C GLN A 244 1.01 23.49 1.08
N LEU A 245 2.07 22.74 0.77
CA LEU A 245 2.72 21.85 1.73
C LEU A 245 3.16 22.63 2.97
N PRO A 246 2.83 22.18 4.20
CA PRO A 246 3.33 22.80 5.42
C PRO A 246 4.87 22.78 5.43
N LYS A 247 5.50 23.95 5.58
CA LYS A 247 6.96 24.07 5.65
C LYS A 247 7.45 23.70 7.06
N HIS A 248 7.51 22.41 7.38
CA HIS A 248 8.17 21.95 8.60
C HIS A 248 9.60 21.50 8.26
N MET A 249 10.60 22.34 8.55
CA MET A 249 11.99 22.01 8.29
C MET A 249 12.54 21.07 9.37
N ASP A 250 12.36 19.76 9.17
CA ASP A 250 13.19 18.77 9.85
C ASP A 250 14.54 18.65 9.10
N SER A 251 15.64 19.01 9.76
CA SER A 251 16.98 18.96 9.18
C SER A 251 17.51 17.52 9.03
N SER A 252 16.81 16.53 9.59
CA SER A 252 17.16 15.10 9.46
C SER A 252 16.69 14.47 8.14
N LEU A 253 15.78 15.12 7.41
CA LEU A 253 15.23 14.59 6.15
C LEU A 253 16.23 14.69 4.99
N HIS A 254 16.27 13.64 4.18
CA HIS A 254 17.06 13.62 2.95
C HIS A 254 16.61 14.75 2.00
N PRO A 255 17.54 15.47 1.33
CA PRO A 255 17.21 16.60 0.45
C PRO A 255 16.12 16.29 -0.59
N ASP A 256 16.08 15.06 -1.11
CA ASP A 256 15.14 14.65 -2.16
C ASP A 256 13.67 14.57 -1.69
N ILE A 257 13.43 14.42 -0.38
CA ILE A 257 12.08 14.29 0.20
C ILE A 257 11.73 15.43 1.17
N ARG A 258 12.70 16.27 1.52
CA ARG A 258 12.55 17.31 2.56
C ARG A 258 11.34 18.22 2.36
N ASP A 259 11.10 18.65 1.13
CA ASP A 259 9.97 19.55 0.82
C ASP A 259 8.68 18.79 0.49
N ARG A 260 8.67 17.45 0.61
CA ARG A 260 7.55 16.57 0.28
C ARG A 260 6.97 15.82 1.47
N VAL A 261 7.70 15.79 2.58
CA VAL A 261 7.27 15.16 3.83
C VAL A 261 6.69 16.23 4.76
N PHE A 262 5.54 15.94 5.33
CA PHE A 262 4.88 16.79 6.32
C PHE A 262 4.25 15.92 7.41
N TYR A 263 3.86 16.52 8.52
CA TYR A 263 3.18 15.83 9.61
C TYR A 263 1.67 16.07 9.53
N LEU A 264 0.89 15.01 9.73
CA LEU A 264 -0.55 15.12 9.81
C LEU A 264 -0.94 15.85 11.11
N GLU A 265 -1.46 17.07 10.98
CA GLU A 265 -1.88 17.91 12.10
C GLU A 265 -3.21 18.62 11.80
N GLY A 266 -4.08 18.73 12.82
CA GLY A 266 -5.37 19.38 12.72
C GLY A 266 -6.44 18.75 13.61
N ASN A 267 -7.41 19.54 14.04
CA ASN A 267 -8.51 19.10 14.90
C ASN A 267 -9.49 18.14 14.19
N HIS A 268 -9.46 18.11 12.85
CA HIS A 268 -10.28 17.22 12.03
C HIS A 268 -9.68 15.81 11.86
N LEU A 269 -8.44 15.60 12.31
CA LEU A 269 -7.77 14.30 12.24
C LEU A 269 -8.10 13.44 13.46
N HIS A 270 -8.18 12.12 13.22
CA HIS A 270 -8.28 11.16 14.31
C HIS A 270 -7.03 11.24 15.20
N SER A 271 -7.21 11.19 16.53
CA SER A 271 -6.15 11.39 17.52
C SER A 271 -4.95 10.45 17.30
N SER A 272 -5.20 9.19 16.95
CA SER A 272 -4.15 8.17 16.73
C SER A 272 -3.22 8.44 15.55
N ILE A 273 -3.58 9.32 14.60
CA ILE A 273 -2.74 9.65 13.44
C ILE A 273 -2.14 11.04 13.50
N GLN A 274 -2.33 11.77 14.61
CA GLN A 274 -1.66 13.06 14.78
C GLN A 274 -0.14 12.87 14.81
N LYS A 275 0.57 13.74 14.08
CA LYS A 275 2.03 13.75 13.92
C LYS A 275 2.61 12.51 13.22
N VAL A 276 1.76 11.70 12.58
CA VAL A 276 2.22 10.68 11.63
C VAL A 276 2.75 11.40 10.38
N PRO A 277 3.95 11.06 9.89
CA PRO A 277 4.51 11.67 8.70
C PRO A 277 3.80 11.20 7.43
N ALA A 278 3.68 12.09 6.45
CA ALA A 278 3.09 11.82 5.15
C ALA A 278 4.02 12.33 4.03
N LEU A 279 4.35 11.47 3.07
CA LEU A 279 5.10 11.80 1.86
C LEU A 279 4.13 12.09 0.71
N VAL A 280 4.28 13.22 0.04
CA VAL A 280 3.57 13.52 -1.22
C VAL A 280 4.41 13.18 -2.43
N LEU A 281 3.89 12.27 -3.23
CA LEU A 281 4.42 11.96 -4.56
C LEU A 281 3.51 12.60 -5.60
N ASP A 282 4.08 13.50 -6.39
CA ASP A 282 3.38 14.12 -7.51
C ASP A 282 3.26 13.07 -8.62
N CYS A 283 2.05 12.64 -8.93
CA CYS A 283 1.75 11.64 -9.96
C CYS A 283 0.93 12.27 -11.10
N GLU A 284 1.01 13.59 -11.31
CA GLU A 284 0.36 14.28 -12.42
C GLU A 284 0.85 13.81 -13.80
N PRO A 285 2.18 13.68 -14.05
CA PRO A 285 2.64 13.24 -15.35
C PRO A 285 2.17 11.81 -15.61
N ASN A 286 1.69 11.52 -16.83
CA ASN A 286 1.28 10.16 -17.21
C ASN A 286 2.50 9.30 -17.53
N ILE A 287 3.24 8.96 -16.47
CA ILE A 287 4.50 8.21 -16.54
C ILE A 287 4.17 6.74 -16.79
N ASP A 288 4.67 6.23 -17.90
CA ASP A 288 4.72 4.79 -18.14
C ASP A 288 5.96 4.23 -17.45
N PHE A 289 5.82 3.76 -16.22
CA PHE A 289 6.92 3.19 -15.44
C PHE A 289 7.56 1.93 -16.08
N SER A 290 6.97 1.37 -17.14
CA SER A 290 7.63 0.31 -17.93
C SER A 290 8.66 0.86 -18.91
N LYS A 291 8.53 2.13 -19.32
CA LYS A 291 9.40 2.81 -20.28
C LYS A 291 10.31 3.83 -19.63
N ASP A 292 9.79 4.57 -18.65
CA ASP A 292 10.53 5.61 -17.94
C ASP A 292 11.18 5.04 -16.68
N ILE A 293 12.33 4.42 -16.90
CA ILE A 293 13.13 3.79 -15.84
C ILE A 293 13.69 4.84 -14.88
N GLU A 294 14.01 6.05 -15.37
CA GLU A 294 14.58 7.11 -14.56
C GLU A 294 13.55 7.68 -13.59
N ALA A 295 12.35 7.99 -14.07
CA ALA A 295 11.23 8.37 -13.21
C ALA A 295 10.97 7.27 -12.18
N LYS A 296 10.82 6.01 -12.61
CA LYS A 296 10.61 4.87 -11.69
C LYS A 296 11.67 4.82 -10.58
N ARG A 297 12.95 5.00 -10.93
CA ARG A 297 14.06 5.05 -9.97
C ARG A 297 13.97 6.24 -9.03
N GLN A 298 13.51 7.39 -9.51
CA GLN A 298 13.34 8.57 -8.68
C GLN A 298 12.23 8.37 -7.63
N TYR A 299 11.04 7.89 -8.02
CA TYR A 299 9.97 7.60 -7.06
C TYR A 299 10.37 6.50 -6.08
N ALA A 300 11.03 5.44 -6.56
CA ALA A 300 11.51 4.37 -5.69
C ALA A 300 12.49 4.88 -4.63
N ARG A 301 13.44 5.75 -5.02
CA ARG A 301 14.37 6.39 -4.08
C ARG A 301 13.66 7.27 -3.06
N GLN A 302 12.71 8.10 -3.49
CA GLN A 302 11.92 8.93 -2.57
C GLN A 302 11.15 8.09 -1.54
N VAL A 303 10.57 6.98 -1.97
CA VAL A 303 9.87 6.03 -1.10
C VAL A 303 10.84 5.34 -0.14
N ALA A 304 12.02 4.91 -0.62
CA ALA A 304 13.06 4.30 0.21
C ALA A 304 13.54 5.24 1.33
N GLU A 305 13.87 6.48 0.97
CA GLU A 305 14.32 7.51 1.91
C GLU A 305 13.24 7.82 2.96
N PHE A 306 11.98 7.87 2.54
CA PHE A 306 10.87 8.08 3.46
C PHE A 306 10.70 6.92 4.45
N PHE A 307 10.87 5.67 4.00
CA PHE A 307 10.81 4.52 4.89
C PHE A 307 11.95 4.53 5.91
N GLU A 308 13.18 4.81 5.48
CA GLU A 308 14.32 4.91 6.41
C GLU A 308 14.12 6.04 7.42
N PHE A 309 13.54 7.17 7.01
CA PHE A 309 13.14 8.24 7.92
C PHE A 309 12.11 7.78 8.96
N VAL A 310 11.02 7.13 8.54
CA VAL A 310 9.97 6.62 9.46
C VAL A 310 10.54 5.59 10.43
N LYS A 311 11.39 4.68 9.94
CA LYS A 311 12.04 3.64 10.75
C LYS A 311 12.98 4.21 11.81
N ARG A 312 13.77 5.24 11.50
CA ARG A 312 14.63 5.93 12.47
C ARG A 312 13.79 6.60 13.56
N LYS A 313 12.74 7.33 13.17
CA LYS A 313 11.83 8.00 14.11
C LYS A 313 11.18 7.01 15.08
N ASN A 314 10.73 5.86 14.57
CA ASN A 314 10.17 4.81 15.41
C ASN A 314 11.22 4.25 16.38
N SER A 315 12.44 4.01 15.91
CA SER A 315 13.56 3.51 16.74
C SER A 315 13.92 4.49 17.88
N ASP A 316 13.97 5.79 17.59
CA ASP A 316 14.28 6.83 18.58
C ASP A 316 13.17 6.96 19.65
N SER A 317 11.91 6.78 19.23
CA SER A 317 10.75 6.78 20.15
C SER A 317 10.76 5.60 21.14
N PHE A 318 11.35 4.45 20.75
CA PHE A 318 11.55 3.30 21.64
C PHE A 318 12.77 3.47 22.57
N GLY A 319 13.74 4.33 22.22
CA GLY A 319 14.93 4.61 23.05
C GLY A 319 14.63 5.45 24.30
N GLU A 320 13.60 6.28 24.28
CA GLU A 320 13.20 7.13 25.42
C GLU A 320 12.29 6.41 26.44
N THR A 321 11.76 5.22 26.12
CA THR A 321 10.78 4.50 26.97
C THR A 321 11.36 3.33 27.76
N SER A 322 12.68 3.12 27.77
CA SER A 322 13.32 1.97 28.44
C SER A 322 13.61 2.13 29.94
N THR A 323 13.04 3.13 30.61
CA THR A 323 12.95 3.14 32.09
C THR A 323 11.48 3.18 32.50
N ASP A 324 11.05 2.11 33.18
CA ASP A 324 9.72 1.87 33.74
C ASP A 324 8.63 1.27 32.84
N ARG A 325 8.75 -0.02 32.52
CA ARG A 325 7.57 -0.91 32.46
C ARG A 325 7.84 -2.25 33.14
N LYS A 326 7.43 -2.35 34.41
CA LYS A 326 7.21 -3.64 35.09
C LYS A 326 6.02 -4.35 34.45
N ASN A 327 6.23 -5.64 34.20
CA ASN A 327 5.24 -6.65 33.83
C ASN A 327 3.85 -6.42 34.43
N THR A 328 2.84 -6.30 33.57
CA THR A 328 1.46 -6.66 33.91
C THR A 328 0.86 -7.43 32.73
N ASN A 329 0.81 -8.76 32.87
CA ASN A 329 -0.09 -9.61 32.10
C ASN A 329 -1.52 -9.20 32.44
N GLN A 330 -2.23 -8.52 31.53
CA GLN A 330 -3.67 -8.40 31.60
C GLN A 330 -4.29 -9.45 30.67
N GLN A 331 -4.78 -10.54 31.29
CA GLN A 331 -5.78 -11.40 30.69
C GLN A 331 -7.04 -10.56 30.41
N VAL A 332 -7.52 -10.63 29.18
CA VAL A 332 -8.76 -10.01 28.74
C VAL A 332 -9.94 -10.64 29.50
N VAL A 333 -10.56 -9.87 30.39
CA VAL A 333 -11.84 -10.22 31.01
C VAL A 333 -12.94 -9.61 30.14
N LEU A 334 -13.67 -10.45 29.41
CA LEU A 334 -14.93 -10.06 28.80
C LEU A 334 -15.91 -9.67 29.92
N PRO A 335 -16.68 -8.57 29.80
CA PRO A 335 -17.64 -8.20 30.82
C PRO A 335 -18.76 -9.24 30.90
N TYR A 336 -18.74 -10.05 31.95
CA TYR A 336 -19.88 -10.81 32.42
C TYR A 336 -20.83 -9.86 33.17
N ASN A 337 -22.10 -9.90 32.79
CA ASN A 337 -23.28 -9.29 33.43
C ASN A 337 -23.37 -7.75 33.50
N SER A 338 -24.22 -7.20 32.63
CA SER A 338 -25.19 -6.18 33.03
C SER A 338 -26.47 -6.32 32.20
N GLY A 339 -27.61 -6.20 32.88
CA GLY A 339 -28.89 -6.77 32.49
C GLY A 339 -29.55 -6.14 31.27
N VAL A 340 -30.37 -6.97 30.62
CA VAL A 340 -31.31 -6.61 29.56
C VAL A 340 -32.26 -5.54 30.08
N TRP A 341 -32.24 -4.36 29.46
CA TRP A 341 -33.29 -3.37 29.62
C TRP A 341 -34.47 -3.77 28.74
N VAL A 342 -35.56 -4.22 29.36
CA VAL A 342 -36.82 -4.52 28.69
C VAL A 342 -37.76 -3.33 28.93
N PRO A 343 -38.23 -2.63 27.89
CA PRO A 343 -39.37 -1.73 28.01
C PRO A 343 -40.63 -2.56 28.29
N GLN A 344 -41.30 -2.30 29.41
CA GLN A 344 -42.65 -2.79 29.65
C GLN A 344 -43.63 -2.13 28.67
N ASP A 345 -44.59 -2.95 28.22
CA ASP A 345 -45.82 -2.62 27.48
C ASP A 345 -45.74 -2.43 25.95
N GLY A 346 -46.00 -3.55 25.27
CA GLY A 346 -46.38 -3.61 23.85
C GLY A 346 -46.52 -5.06 23.39
N HIS A 347 -47.75 -5.55 23.27
CA HIS A 347 -48.06 -6.92 22.82
C HIS A 347 -47.42 -7.25 21.47
N LEU A 348 -46.54 -8.26 21.44
CA LEU A 348 -46.07 -8.91 20.20
C LEU A 348 -46.99 -10.11 19.87
N PRO A 349 -47.38 -10.34 18.60
CA PRO A 349 -48.29 -11.43 18.23
C PRO A 349 -47.67 -12.83 18.46
N GLU A 350 -48.50 -13.74 18.96
CA GLU A 350 -48.21 -15.11 19.42
C GLU A 350 -47.78 -16.12 18.32
N ALA A 351 -47.26 -15.63 17.19
CA ALA A 351 -46.79 -16.45 16.07
C ALA A 351 -45.26 -16.63 16.01
N ALA A 352 -44.49 -15.88 16.81
CA ALA A 352 -43.02 -15.87 16.73
C ALA A 352 -42.30 -16.82 17.73
N LEU A 353 -43.04 -17.57 18.55
CA LEU A 353 -42.46 -18.43 19.59
C LEU A 353 -42.80 -19.91 19.38
N LYS A 354 -42.33 -20.49 18.28
CA LYS A 354 -42.15 -21.95 18.20
C LYS A 354 -40.77 -22.33 17.70
N SER A 355 -40.01 -22.89 18.66
CA SER A 355 -38.96 -23.91 18.49
C SER A 355 -37.63 -23.49 17.85
N LEU A 356 -36.70 -23.01 18.68
CA LEU A 356 -35.27 -23.29 18.51
C LEU A 356 -34.66 -23.65 19.87
N HIS A 357 -34.64 -24.94 20.19
CA HIS A 357 -33.79 -25.48 21.25
C HIS A 357 -32.34 -25.46 20.76
N PHE A 358 -31.52 -24.56 21.30
CA PHE A 358 -30.06 -24.63 21.17
C PHE A 358 -29.48 -25.40 22.36
N VAL A 359 -28.91 -26.57 22.09
CA VAL A 359 -27.93 -27.20 22.98
C VAL A 359 -26.55 -26.70 22.54
N ARG A 360 -25.83 -26.06 23.45
CA ARG A 360 -24.42 -25.66 23.27
C ARG A 360 -23.53 -26.91 23.23
N VAL A 361 -22.69 -27.00 22.21
CA VAL A 361 -21.35 -27.63 22.29
C VAL A 361 -20.36 -26.61 21.77
#